data_AF-A0A3M5JGF1-F1
#
_entry.id   AF-A0A3M5JGF1-F1
#
_cell.length_a   1.000
_cell.length_b   1.000
_cell.length_c   1.000
_cell.angle_alpha   90.00
_cell.angle_beta   90.00
_cell.angle_gamma   90.00
#
_symmetry.space_group_name_H-M   'P 1'
#
loop_
_entity.id
_entity.type
_entity.pdbx_description
1 polymer ?
#
loop_
_entity_poly.entity_id
_entity_poly.type
_entity_poly.pdbx_seq_one_letter_code
_entity_poly.pdbx_strand_id
1 'polypeptide(L)'
;MDNQAWRSLKTAIDNRGIRIVSVDLPTSHQGMTAQSGDEFTDRMLAAINYMMIDMMAAIARKDYQQRRLRQAQGIEKAKASGVYKGRPVDAELRNRVRELLAAGFGIRAVARHAACSTTTVMKVRDELAQR
;
A
#
# COMPACT_ATOMS: atom_id res chain seq x y z
N MET A 1 2.05 -10.21 -3.97
CA MET A 1 1.93 -11.40 -3.10
C MET A 1 3.14 -12.28 -3.32
N ASP A 2 3.64 -12.89 -2.25
CA ASP A 2 4.68 -13.92 -2.35
C ASP A 2 4.10 -15.22 -2.95
N ASN A 3 4.94 -16.04 -3.59
CA ASN A 3 4.52 -17.32 -4.19
C ASN A 3 3.96 -18.27 -3.13
N GLN A 4 4.49 -18.20 -1.90
CA GLN A 4 4.00 -19.00 -0.78
C GLN A 4 2.59 -18.56 -0.37
N ALA A 5 2.34 -17.25 -0.28
CA ALA A 5 1.02 -16.72 0.04
C ALA A 5 -0.05 -17.12 -1.01
N TRP A 6 0.31 -17.11 -2.30
CA TRP A 6 -0.57 -17.59 -3.38
C TRP A 6 -0.93 -19.07 -3.20
N ARG A 7 0.08 -19.93 -2.97
CA ARG A 7 -0.14 -21.36 -2.74
C ARG A 7 -1.00 -21.62 -1.52
N SER A 8 -0.75 -20.93 -0.39
CA SER A 8 -1.56 -21.06 0.81
C SER A 8 -3.01 -20.65 0.59
N LEU A 9 -3.24 -19.56 -0.16
CA LEU A 9 -4.60 -19.13 -0.50
C LEU A 9 -5.30 -20.16 -1.38
N LYS A 10 -4.61 -20.70 -2.39
CA LYS A 10 -5.13 -21.77 -3.25
C LYS A 10 -5.55 -22.97 -2.42
N THR A 11 -4.67 -23.50 -1.57
CA THR A 11 -5.01 -24.61 -0.67
C THR A 11 -6.19 -24.29 0.25
N ALA A 12 -6.32 -23.06 0.73
CA ALA A 12 -7.44 -22.67 1.58
C ALA A 12 -8.79 -22.59 0.84
N ILE A 13 -8.79 -22.23 -0.45
CA ILE A 13 -9.98 -22.24 -1.31
C ILE A 13 -10.39 -23.69 -1.57
N ASP A 14 -9.43 -24.52 -1.96
CA ASP A 14 -9.64 -25.94 -2.29
C ASP A 14 -10.20 -26.70 -1.09
N ASN A 15 -9.59 -26.52 0.09
CA ASN A 15 -10.01 -27.19 1.33
C ASN A 15 -11.43 -26.80 1.78
N ARG A 16 -11.92 -25.64 1.38
CA ARG A 16 -13.28 -25.17 1.68
C ARG A 16 -14.29 -25.54 0.59
N GLY A 17 -13.85 -26.16 -0.51
CA GLY A 17 -14.70 -26.50 -1.65
C GLY A 17 -15.27 -25.28 -2.37
N ILE A 18 -14.63 -24.11 -2.25
CA ILE A 18 -15.11 -22.86 -2.85
C ILE A 18 -14.72 -22.86 -4.33
N ARG A 19 -15.71 -22.66 -5.21
CA ARG A 19 -15.48 -22.48 -6.65
C ARG A 19 -15.51 -20.99 -7.00
N ILE A 20 -14.48 -20.51 -7.68
CA ILE A 20 -14.41 -19.13 -8.16
C ILE A 20 -15.04 -19.09 -9.56
N VAL A 21 -16.08 -18.30 -9.73
CA VAL A 21 -16.77 -18.11 -11.01
C VAL A 21 -16.72 -16.65 -11.39
N SER A 22 -16.21 -16.37 -12.59
CA SER A 22 -16.36 -15.06 -13.21
C SER A 22 -17.59 -15.06 -14.10
N VAL A 23 -18.42 -14.03 -13.97
CA VAL A 23 -19.64 -13.85 -14.77
C VAL A 23 -19.31 -13.67 -16.25
N ASP A 24 -18.17 -13.07 -16.55
CA ASP A 24 -17.75 -12.74 -17.93
C ASP A 24 -16.99 -13.87 -18.63
N LEU A 25 -16.72 -14.99 -17.93
CA LEU A 25 -16.01 -16.14 -18.49
C LEU A 25 -17.00 -17.30 -18.68
N PRO A 26 -17.46 -17.56 -19.93
CA PRO A 26 -18.48 -18.57 -20.21
C PRO A 26 -18.09 -19.96 -19.67
N THR A 27 -16.80 -20.29 -19.65
CA THR A 27 -16.26 -21.56 -19.15
C THR A 27 -16.59 -21.86 -17.69
N SER A 28 -16.76 -20.83 -16.86
CA SER A 28 -17.03 -21.02 -15.41
C SER A 28 -18.51 -20.92 -15.07
N HIS A 29 -19.25 -20.02 -15.73
CA HIS A 29 -20.68 -19.83 -15.48
C HIS A 29 -21.52 -20.92 -16.17
N GLN A 30 -21.26 -21.22 -17.45
CA GLN A 30 -22.01 -22.23 -18.20
C GLN A 30 -21.76 -23.64 -17.64
N GLY A 31 -20.54 -23.91 -17.16
CA GLY A 31 -20.19 -25.16 -16.49
C GLY A 31 -20.88 -25.36 -15.13
N MET A 32 -21.35 -24.29 -14.48
CA MET A 32 -22.10 -24.38 -13.23
C MET A 32 -23.61 -24.53 -13.45
N THR A 33 -24.13 -23.98 -14.56
CA THR A 33 -25.55 -24.07 -14.95
C THR A 33 -25.88 -25.30 -15.80
N ALA A 34 -24.90 -25.85 -16.53
CA ALA A 34 -25.08 -27.07 -17.29
C ALA A 34 -25.08 -28.26 -16.33
N GLN A 35 -26.26 -28.68 -15.89
CA GLN A 35 -26.46 -29.98 -15.25
C GLN A 35 -26.28 -31.11 -16.28
N SER A 36 -25.05 -31.33 -16.72
CA SER A 36 -24.65 -32.59 -17.33
C SER A 36 -23.99 -33.39 -16.22
N GLY A 37 -24.64 -34.44 -15.73
CA GLY A 37 -24.14 -35.32 -14.65
C GLY A 37 -22.89 -36.14 -15.02
N ASP A 38 -21.99 -35.57 -15.81
CA ASP A 38 -20.75 -36.15 -16.25
C ASP A 38 -19.58 -35.64 -15.39
N GLU A 39 -19.16 -36.48 -14.43
CA GLU A 39 -18.06 -36.22 -13.50
C GLU A 39 -16.75 -35.88 -14.22
N PHE A 40 -16.55 -36.40 -15.43
CA PHE A 40 -15.39 -36.08 -16.25
C PHE A 40 -15.37 -34.61 -16.68
N THR A 41 -16.49 -34.12 -17.21
CA THR A 41 -16.63 -32.73 -17.64
C THR A 41 -16.44 -31.75 -16.47
N ASP A 42 -16.99 -32.07 -15.29
CA ASP A 42 -16.81 -31.26 -14.07
C ASP A 42 -15.34 -31.15 -13.64
N ARG A 43 -14.60 -32.25 -13.66
CA ARG A 43 -13.16 -32.24 -13.32
C ARG A 43 -12.33 -31.46 -14.33
N MET A 44 -12.66 -31.56 -15.61
CA MET A 44 -12.00 -30.81 -16.68
C MET A 44 -12.23 -29.30 -16.53
N LEU A 45 -13.47 -28.89 -16.28
CA LEU A 45 -13.82 -27.47 -16.07
C LEU A 45 -13.15 -26.89 -14.82
N ALA A 46 -13.09 -27.66 -13.72
CA ALA A 46 -12.37 -27.27 -12.52
C ALA A 46 -10.87 -27.06 -12.80
N ALA A 47 -10.22 -27.98 -13.53
CA ALA A 47 -8.80 -27.88 -13.87
C ALA A 47 -8.49 -26.66 -14.74
N ILE A 48 -9.33 -26.36 -15.74
CA ILE A 48 -9.20 -25.18 -16.59
C ILE A 48 -9.31 -23.91 -15.76
N ASN A 49 -10.30 -23.84 -14.87
CA ASN A 49 -10.50 -22.69 -13.99
C ASN A 49 -9.26 -22.46 -13.10
N TYR A 50 -8.71 -23.51 -12.47
CA TYR A 50 -7.48 -23.39 -11.69
C TYR A 50 -6.28 -22.89 -12.52
N MET A 51 -6.10 -23.40 -13.73
CA MET A 51 -5.02 -22.96 -14.62
C MET A 51 -5.16 -21.48 -14.99
N MET A 52 -6.39 -21.03 -15.27
CA MET A 52 -6.67 -19.63 -15.59
C MET A 52 -6.32 -18.73 -14.39
N ILE A 53 -6.72 -19.11 -13.19
CA ILE A 53 -6.41 -18.36 -11.98
C ILE A 53 -4.89 -18.29 -11.75
N ASP A 54 -4.16 -19.40 -11.93
CA ASP A 54 -2.70 -19.42 -11.82
C ASP A 54 -2.03 -18.50 -12.84
N MET A 55 -2.54 -18.46 -14.08
CA MET A 55 -2.07 -17.55 -15.12
C MET A 55 -2.32 -16.08 -14.73
N MET A 56 -3.52 -15.76 -14.23
CA MET A 56 -3.85 -14.40 -13.78
C MET A 56 -2.98 -13.96 -12.60
N ALA A 57 -2.72 -14.86 -11.65
CA ALA A 57 -1.82 -14.60 -10.53
C ALA A 57 -0.39 -14.30 -11.01
N ALA A 58 0.11 -15.04 -12.00
CA ALA A 58 1.42 -14.80 -12.61
C ALA A 58 1.49 -13.44 -13.34
N ILE A 59 0.46 -13.10 -14.12
CA ILE A 59 0.37 -11.80 -14.82
C ILE A 59 0.33 -10.65 -13.82
N ALA A 60 -0.52 -10.74 -12.79
CA ALA A 60 -0.64 -9.72 -11.75
C ALA A 60 0.69 -9.50 -11.02
N ARG A 61 1.44 -10.58 -10.75
CA ARG A 61 2.79 -10.49 -10.15
C ARG A 61 3.77 -9.78 -11.07
N LYS A 62 3.82 -10.14 -12.36
CA LYS A 62 4.69 -9.51 -13.36
C LYS A 62 4.42 -8.00 -13.44
N ASP A 63 3.15 -7.62 -13.53
CA ASP A 63 2.78 -6.21 -13.63
C ASP A 63 3.10 -5.44 -12.34
N TYR A 64 2.85 -6.02 -11.16
CA TYR A 64 3.23 -5.43 -9.89
C TYR A 64 4.74 -5.15 -9.79
N GLN A 65 5.57 -6.12 -10.16
CA GLN A 65 7.04 -5.96 -10.18
C GLN A 65 7.46 -4.84 -11.14
N GLN A 66 6.86 -4.81 -12.33
CA GLN A 66 7.14 -3.80 -13.34
C GLN A 66 6.77 -2.39 -12.87
N ARG A 67 5.61 -2.21 -12.22
CA ARG A 67 5.21 -0.92 -11.62
C ARG A 67 6.21 -0.45 -10.57
N ARG A 68 6.67 -1.36 -9.69
CA ARG A 68 7.63 -1.03 -8.63
C ARG A 68 8.98 -0.59 -9.21
N LEU A 69 9.46 -1.25 -10.26
CA LEU A 69 10.70 -0.86 -10.96
C LEU A 69 10.57 0.54 -11.59
N ARG A 70 9.48 0.80 -12.30
CA ARG A 70 9.23 2.12 -12.91
C ARG A 70 9.10 3.22 -11.86
N GLN A 71 8.43 2.93 -10.75
CA GLN A 71 8.32 3.86 -9.64
C GLN A 71 9.70 4.17 -9.04
N ALA A 72 10.54 3.15 -8.83
CA ALA A 72 11.90 3.35 -8.32
C ALA A 72 12.75 4.23 -9.26
N GLN A 73 12.71 3.96 -10.57
CA GLN A 73 13.36 4.78 -11.59
C GLN A 73 12.86 6.23 -11.60
N GLY A 74 11.54 6.41 -11.49
CA GLY A 74 10.92 7.73 -11.38
C GLY A 74 11.35 8.49 -10.13
N ILE A 75 11.41 7.81 -8.97
CA ILE A 75 11.91 8.38 -7.71
C ILE A 75 13.37 8.78 -7.84
N GLU A 76 14.22 7.92 -8.41
CA GLU A 76 15.64 8.22 -8.61
C GLU A 76 15.85 9.45 -9.49
N LYS A 77 15.15 9.53 -10.62
CA LYS A 77 15.18 10.71 -11.50
C LYS A 77 14.72 11.98 -10.79
N ALA A 78 13.62 11.90 -10.02
CA ALA A 78 13.09 13.04 -9.28
C ALA A 78 13.97 13.45 -8.08
N LYS A 79 14.72 12.51 -7.49
CA LYS A 79 15.76 12.83 -6.49
C LYS A 79 16.93 13.55 -7.15
N ALA A 80 17.40 13.08 -8.30
CA ALA A 80 18.49 13.71 -9.05
C ALA A 80 18.12 15.14 -9.51
N SER A 81 16.85 15.39 -9.88
CA SER A 81 16.35 16.72 -10.22
C SER A 81 15.95 17.58 -9.01
N GLY A 82 16.16 17.11 -7.77
CA GLY A 82 15.92 17.89 -6.55
C GLY A 82 14.44 18.17 -6.22
N VAL A 83 13.50 17.40 -6.78
CA VAL A 83 12.05 17.58 -6.54
C VAL A 83 11.66 17.22 -5.11
N TYR A 84 12.31 16.19 -4.53
CA TYR A 84 12.04 15.75 -3.17
C TYR A 84 12.70 16.68 -2.15
N LYS A 85 11.93 17.65 -1.62
CA LYS A 85 12.37 18.61 -0.58
C LYS A 85 11.95 18.21 0.84
N GLY A 86 11.32 17.04 1.00
CA GLY A 86 10.75 16.60 2.28
C GLY A 86 9.46 17.32 2.66
N ARG A 87 9.01 17.15 3.91
CA ARG A 87 7.84 17.84 4.44
C ARG A 87 8.18 19.32 4.62
N PRO A 88 7.42 20.26 4.04
CA PRO A 88 7.66 21.68 4.25
C PRO A 88 7.50 22.03 5.72
N VAL A 89 8.34 22.94 6.18
CA VAL A 89 8.27 23.45 7.55
C VAL A 89 7.06 24.36 7.68
N ASP A 90 6.28 24.15 8.74
CA ASP A 90 5.17 25.03 9.09
C ASP A 90 5.71 26.34 9.68
N ALA A 91 5.74 27.37 8.84
CA ALA A 91 6.31 28.67 9.20
C ALA A 91 5.47 29.40 10.26
N GLU A 92 4.15 29.30 10.19
CA GLU A 92 3.25 29.96 11.13
C GLU A 92 3.39 29.36 12.52
N LEU A 93 3.38 28.02 12.61
CA LEU A 93 3.59 27.32 13.86
C LEU A 93 4.93 27.70 14.49
N ARG A 94 6.00 27.73 13.69
CA ARG A 94 7.33 28.10 14.18
C ARG A 94 7.39 29.54 14.65
N ASN A 95 6.75 30.48 13.96
CA ASN A 95 6.70 31.88 14.39
C ASN A 95 6.01 32.02 15.75
N ARG A 96 4.86 31.38 15.93
CA ARG A 96 4.12 31.37 17.20
C ARG A 96 4.95 30.79 18.35
N VAL A 97 5.70 29.71 18.10
CA VAL A 97 6.63 29.13 19.07
C VAL A 97 7.75 30.11 19.43
N ARG A 98 8.33 30.83 18.46
CA ARG A 98 9.39 31.82 18.73
C ARG A 98 8.87 32.98 19.58
N GLU A 99 7.69 33.51 19.28
CA GLU A 99 7.07 34.60 20.05
C GLU A 99 6.82 34.19 21.50
N LEU A 100 6.28 32.98 21.71
CA LEU A 100 6.02 32.47 23.05
C LEU A 100 7.30 32.17 23.84
N LEU A 101 8.37 31.71 23.17
CA LEU A 101 9.68 31.54 23.81
C LEU A 101 10.30 32.91 24.16
N ALA A 102 10.17 33.91 23.30
CA ALA A 102 10.64 35.27 23.55
C ALA A 102 9.88 35.95 24.70
N ALA A 103 8.61 35.63 24.88
CA ALA A 103 7.80 36.05 26.03
C ALA A 103 8.16 35.32 27.34
N GLY A 104 9.17 34.44 27.35
CA GLY A 104 9.69 33.78 28.55
C GLY A 104 8.93 32.53 29.00
N PHE A 105 7.99 32.01 28.19
CA PHE A 105 7.26 30.79 28.54
C PHE A 105 8.17 29.55 28.48
N GLY A 106 7.99 28.64 29.45
CA GLY A 106 8.68 27.35 29.46
C GLY A 106 8.21 26.39 28.35
N ILE A 107 9.07 25.46 27.93
CA ILE A 107 8.89 24.56 26.76
C ILE A 107 7.53 23.84 26.76
N ARG A 108 7.10 23.31 27.91
CA ARG A 108 5.79 22.62 28.03
C ARG A 108 4.60 23.56 27.92
N ALA A 109 4.73 24.80 28.40
CA ALA A 109 3.69 25.81 28.25
C ALA A 109 3.56 26.23 26.78
N VAL A 110 4.68 26.50 26.11
CA VAL A 110 4.72 26.83 24.68
C VAL A 110 4.12 25.72 23.83
N ALA A 111 4.47 24.46 24.09
CA ALA A 111 3.92 23.31 23.37
C ALA A 111 2.38 23.22 23.47
N ARG A 112 1.82 23.50 24.65
CA ARG A 112 0.37 23.54 24.86
C ARG A 112 -0.28 24.71 24.13
N HIS A 113 0.27 25.92 24.23
CA HIS A 113 -0.30 27.12 23.62
C HIS A 113 -0.15 27.15 22.08
N ALA A 114 0.94 26.60 21.55
CA ALA A 114 1.17 26.47 20.12
C ALA A 114 0.58 25.18 19.51
N ALA A 115 -0.09 24.34 20.31
CA ALA A 115 -0.67 23.06 19.89
C ALA A 115 0.32 22.16 19.12
N CYS A 116 1.56 22.05 19.62
CA CYS A 116 2.60 21.23 19.00
C CYS A 116 3.36 20.36 20.00
N SER A 117 4.14 19.41 19.49
CA SER A 117 4.97 18.56 20.34
C SER A 117 6.08 19.36 21.02
N THR A 118 6.45 18.97 22.24
CA THR A 118 7.61 19.54 22.95
C THR A 118 8.90 19.40 22.14
N THR A 119 9.03 18.34 21.34
CA THR A 119 10.16 18.14 20.42
C THR A 119 10.25 19.21 19.34
N THR A 120 9.11 19.71 18.85
CA THR A 120 9.07 20.81 17.88
C THR A 120 9.54 22.11 18.52
N VAL A 121 9.08 22.38 19.75
CA VAL A 121 9.51 23.56 20.52
C VAL A 121 11.00 23.53 20.82
N MET A 122 11.52 22.38 21.26
CA MET A 122 12.97 22.21 21.53
C MET A 122 13.80 22.41 20.27
N LYS A 123 13.39 21.83 19.13
CA LYS A 123 14.07 22.06 17.84
C LYS A 123 14.13 23.54 17.48
N VAL A 124 13.02 24.27 17.63
CA VAL A 124 12.98 25.71 17.33
C VAL A 124 13.87 26.51 18.30
N ARG A 125 13.88 26.16 19.59
CA ARG A 125 14.76 26.77 20.59
C ARG A 125 16.25 26.53 20.26
N ASP A 126 16.60 25.31 19.90
CA ASP A 126 17.99 24.94 19.59
C ASP A 126 18.45 25.61 18.27
N GLU A 127 17.57 25.72 17.27
CA GLU A 127 17.81 26.50 16.04
C GLU A 127 18.00 28.00 16.32
N LEU A 128 17.32 28.57 17.33
CA LEU A 128 17.51 29.96 17.76
C LEU A 128 18.84 30.18 18.48
N ALA A 129 19.31 29.20 19.25
CA ALA A 129 20.57 29.29 19.99
C ALA A 129 21.81 29.10 19.10
N GLN A 130 21.64 28.53 17.91
CA GLN A 130 22.71 28.33 16.91
C GLN A 130 22.82 29.49 15.89
N ARG A 131 21.91 30.47 15.95
CA ARG A 131 21.94 31.70 15.16
C ARG A 131 22.60 32.82 15.93
#